data_AF-A0A1H1BQ77-F1
#
_entry.id   AF-A0A1H1BQ77-F1
#
_cell.length_a   1.000
_cell.length_b   1.000
_cell.length_c   1.000
_cell.angle_alpha   90.00
_cell.angle_beta   90.00
_cell.angle_gamma   90.00
#
_symmetry.space_group_name_H-M   'P 1'
#
loop_
_entity.id
_entity.type
_entity.pdbx_description
1 polymer ?
#
loop_
_entity_poly.entity_id
_entity_poly.type
_entity_poly.pdbx_seq_one_letter_code
_entity_poly.pdbx_strand_id
1 'polypeptide(L)'
;MQEQDRIAALMTEADQMSMRGQSEAAVSRWKQVLDIEPDYPPALNLIGVYSMARGDFALARDYLLRAVAAAPKFAMAHANLSRLHSAQGDTDAALASINQAIIADPTAWGAHMERARLLEAKSRPREAAASWGRALAYMPESAAQSAQLQQLVAQARKAVSDNQNSLREFLQDRMHGLMGKGSHPELERFENCLDIVTGRREFVTARPLMLPYPRLPAIPFFDTSTFDWVPAMEAAFPDILSELESLLQRPDLFVPYVQTQAGSPTGQFDALDRNLDWGALFLWKNGARIDSNADLCPRTEAAISRTPQNIIPNRAPVAFFSALQPGTHIPPHNGATNTRLTVHLPLIVPPDCGLRVGGETHVWQPGKVVAFDDTITHEAWNYSDRLRVVLIFDVWHPMLTPLERQLVAHTVESIMTFYGDNADLGEL
;
A
#
# COMPACT_ATOMS: atom_id res chain seq x y z
N MET A 1 -17.54 15.14 45.99
CA MET A 1 -18.19 13.95 45.40
C MET A 1 -19.55 14.35 44.80
N GLN A 2 -20.51 14.84 45.58
CA GLN A 2 -21.84 15.24 45.07
C GLN A 2 -21.86 16.28 43.92
N GLU A 3 -20.98 17.28 43.92
CA GLU A 3 -20.95 18.29 42.84
C GLU A 3 -20.37 17.76 41.52
N GLN A 4 -19.35 16.89 41.59
CA GLN A 4 -18.79 16.24 40.40
C GLN A 4 -19.79 15.25 39.79
N ASP A 5 -20.51 14.49 40.62
CA ASP A 5 -21.57 13.60 40.16
C ASP A 5 -22.72 14.39 39.49
N ARG A 6 -23.04 15.57 40.05
CA ARG A 6 -24.04 16.48 39.47
C ARG A 6 -23.60 17.07 38.14
N ILE A 7 -22.34 17.49 38.00
CA ILE A 7 -21.77 17.96 36.73
C ILE A 7 -21.85 16.83 35.70
N ALA A 8 -21.40 15.62 36.03
CA ALA A 8 -21.44 14.47 35.12
C ALA A 8 -22.87 14.14 34.65
N ALA A 9 -23.87 14.22 35.55
CA ALA A 9 -25.27 14.04 35.19
C ALA A 9 -25.76 15.13 34.21
N LEU A 10 -25.47 16.40 34.49
CA LEU A 10 -25.85 17.52 33.63
C LEU A 10 -25.19 17.43 32.24
N MET A 11 -23.93 17.01 32.17
CA MET A 11 -23.21 16.77 30.92
C MET A 11 -23.90 15.68 30.09
N THR A 12 -24.21 14.54 30.74
CA THR A 12 -24.87 13.41 30.09
C THR A 12 -26.23 13.80 29.51
N GLU A 13 -27.02 14.55 30.27
CA GLU A 13 -28.30 15.08 29.80
C GLU A 13 -28.13 16.04 28.63
N ALA A 14 -27.15 16.95 28.69
CA ALA A 14 -26.87 17.91 27.64
C ALA A 14 -26.48 17.23 26.33
N ASP A 15 -25.65 16.19 26.39
CA ASP A 15 -25.24 15.39 25.23
C ASP A 15 -26.43 14.64 24.61
N GLN A 16 -27.28 14.03 25.44
CA GLN A 16 -28.51 13.38 24.95
C GLN A 16 -29.46 14.36 24.27
N MET A 17 -29.61 15.57 24.83
CA MET A 17 -30.42 16.64 24.24
C MET A 17 -29.84 17.10 22.90
N SER A 18 -28.51 17.25 22.81
CA SER A 18 -27.80 17.56 21.57
C SER A 18 -28.06 16.52 20.48
N MET A 19 -27.96 15.23 20.82
CA MET A 19 -28.23 14.13 19.88
C MET A 19 -29.67 14.12 19.34
N ARG A 20 -30.62 14.67 20.10
CA ARG A 20 -32.04 14.82 19.70
C ARG A 20 -32.32 16.14 18.97
N GLY A 21 -31.30 16.96 18.71
CA GLY A 21 -31.45 18.28 18.09
C GLY A 21 -32.02 19.36 19.01
N GLN A 22 -32.09 19.11 20.32
CA GLN A 22 -32.66 20.03 21.32
C GLN A 22 -31.59 21.03 21.81
N SER A 23 -31.04 21.82 20.89
CA SER A 23 -29.89 22.70 21.14
C SER A 23 -30.10 23.73 22.27
N GLU A 24 -31.32 24.22 22.46
CA GLU A 24 -31.62 25.17 23.56
C GLU A 24 -31.64 24.50 24.92
N ALA A 25 -32.23 23.31 25.01
CA ALA A 25 -32.27 22.53 26.23
C ALA A 25 -30.86 22.07 26.63
N ALA A 26 -30.04 21.65 25.66
CA ALA A 26 -28.63 21.32 25.87
C ALA A 26 -27.85 22.53 26.44
N VAL A 27 -28.01 23.72 25.83
CA VAL A 27 -27.38 24.96 26.36
C VAL A 27 -27.83 25.27 27.78
N SER A 28 -29.10 25.04 28.13
CA SER A 28 -29.57 25.24 29.51
C SER A 28 -28.85 24.33 30.50
N ARG A 29 -28.62 23.05 30.15
CA ARG A 29 -27.84 22.12 30.98
C ARG A 29 -26.37 22.52 31.07
N TRP A 30 -25.76 22.94 29.97
CA TRP A 30 -24.39 23.46 29.97
C TRP A 30 -24.24 24.73 30.82
N LYS A 31 -25.24 25.62 30.86
CA LYS A 31 -25.24 26.78 31.76
C LYS A 31 -25.31 26.37 33.24
N GLN A 32 -26.09 25.36 33.58
CA GLN A 32 -26.10 24.81 34.95
C GLN A 32 -24.76 24.20 35.36
N VAL A 33 -24.00 23.64 34.40
CA VAL A 33 -22.61 23.24 34.66
C VAL A 33 -21.76 24.45 35.01
N LEU A 34 -21.90 25.56 34.27
CA LEU A 34 -21.19 26.82 34.56
C LEU A 34 -21.62 27.50 35.87
N ASP A 35 -22.85 27.28 36.34
CA ASP A 35 -23.30 27.75 37.66
C ASP A 35 -22.55 27.05 38.80
N ILE A 36 -22.08 25.81 38.58
CA ILE A 36 -21.29 25.03 39.54
C ILE A 36 -19.79 25.30 39.33
N GLU A 37 -19.32 25.30 38.08
CA GLU A 37 -17.93 25.52 37.70
C GLU A 37 -17.84 26.56 36.56
N PRO A 38 -17.66 27.86 36.89
CA PRO A 38 -17.76 28.97 35.94
C PRO A 38 -16.81 28.93 34.74
N ASP A 39 -15.67 28.25 34.89
CA ASP A 39 -14.62 28.16 33.88
C ASP A 39 -14.48 26.74 33.29
N TYR A 40 -15.54 25.92 33.36
CA TYR A 40 -15.52 24.56 32.82
C TYR A 40 -15.40 24.56 31.27
N PRO A 41 -14.25 24.17 30.69
CA PRO A 41 -13.98 24.42 29.27
C PRO A 41 -14.94 23.72 28.29
N PRO A 42 -15.36 22.46 28.49
CA PRO A 42 -16.33 21.81 27.60
C PRO A 42 -17.67 22.54 27.52
N ALA A 43 -18.19 23.03 28.65
CA ALA A 43 -19.44 23.78 28.70
C ALA A 43 -19.30 25.13 27.97
N LEU A 44 -18.24 25.89 28.26
CA LEU A 44 -17.94 27.15 27.57
C LEU A 44 -17.86 26.92 26.05
N ASN A 45 -17.10 25.91 25.62
CA ASN A 45 -16.93 25.58 24.21
C ASN A 45 -18.27 25.23 23.52
N LEU A 46 -19.08 24.36 24.13
CA LEU A 46 -20.34 23.91 23.53
C LEU A 46 -21.37 25.04 23.44
N ILE A 47 -21.49 25.88 24.48
CA ILE A 47 -22.35 27.07 24.43
C ILE A 47 -21.87 28.02 23.33
N GLY A 48 -20.55 28.21 23.19
CA GLY A 48 -19.97 29.00 22.09
C GLY A 48 -20.36 28.46 20.71
N VAL A 49 -20.27 27.14 20.50
CA VAL A 49 -20.67 26.48 19.24
C VAL A 49 -22.16 26.67 18.95
N TYR A 50 -23.04 26.48 19.92
CA TYR A 50 -24.48 26.69 19.71
C TYR A 50 -24.83 28.16 19.46
N SER A 51 -24.11 29.10 20.08
CA SER A 51 -24.29 30.54 19.84
C SER A 51 -23.89 30.91 18.42
N MET A 52 -22.77 30.36 17.94
CA MET A 52 -22.30 30.53 16.55
C MET A 52 -23.33 29.97 15.55
N ALA A 53 -23.90 28.79 15.81
CA ALA A 53 -24.92 28.19 14.94
C ALA A 53 -26.21 29.02 14.83
N ARG A 54 -26.50 29.87 15.82
CA ARG A 54 -27.63 30.83 15.80
C ARG A 54 -27.27 32.19 15.21
N GLY A 55 -26.01 32.40 14.81
CA GLY A 55 -25.51 33.68 14.33
C GLY A 55 -25.16 34.70 15.42
N ASP A 56 -25.22 34.32 16.70
CA ASP A 56 -24.79 35.18 17.80
C ASP A 56 -23.26 35.10 17.98
N PHE A 57 -22.55 35.73 17.04
CA PHE A 57 -21.08 35.68 16.98
C PHE A 57 -20.42 36.41 18.15
N ALA A 58 -21.08 37.41 18.74
CA ALA A 58 -20.55 38.12 19.91
C ALA A 58 -20.54 37.21 21.13
N LEU A 59 -21.65 36.54 21.40
CA LEU A 59 -21.75 35.58 22.51
C LEU A 59 -20.85 34.36 22.28
N ALA A 60 -20.79 33.86 21.04
CA ALA A 60 -19.88 32.77 20.68
C ALA A 60 -18.42 33.13 20.97
N ARG A 61 -18.00 34.36 20.64
CA ARG A 61 -16.65 34.86 20.89
C ARG A 61 -16.32 34.86 22.38
N ASP A 62 -17.20 35.41 23.22
CA ASP A 62 -16.98 35.48 24.67
C ASP A 62 -16.75 34.09 25.27
N TYR A 63 -17.67 33.15 24.99
CA TYR A 63 -17.56 31.79 25.52
C TYR A 63 -16.33 31.04 25.00
N LEU A 64 -15.99 31.17 23.71
CA LEU A 64 -14.81 30.50 23.14
C LEU A 64 -13.50 31.09 23.67
N LEU A 65 -13.42 32.42 23.86
CA LEU A 65 -12.25 33.07 24.47
C LEU A 65 -12.06 32.64 25.93
N ARG A 66 -13.15 32.53 26.69
CA ARG A 66 -13.11 31.98 28.05
C ARG A 66 -12.67 30.51 28.05
N ALA A 67 -13.16 29.70 27.11
CA ALA A 67 -12.77 28.30 27.02
C ALA A 67 -11.26 28.12 26.78
N VAL A 68 -10.66 28.91 25.89
CA VAL A 68 -9.20 28.85 25.64
C VAL A 68 -8.39 29.47 26.78
N ALA A 69 -8.94 30.44 27.52
CA ALA A 69 -8.29 31.01 28.70
C ALA A 69 -8.27 30.00 29.86
N ALA A 70 -9.38 29.31 30.09
CA ALA A 70 -9.50 28.28 31.13
C ALA A 70 -8.67 27.03 30.82
N ALA A 71 -8.58 26.64 29.55
CA ALA A 71 -7.76 25.52 29.11
C ALA A 71 -7.00 25.83 27.80
N PRO A 72 -5.78 26.40 27.88
CA PRO A 72 -5.00 26.78 26.71
C PRO A 72 -4.65 25.63 25.75
N LYS A 73 -4.63 24.38 26.26
CA LYS A 73 -4.38 23.16 25.48
C LYS A 73 -5.67 22.48 24.99
N PHE A 74 -6.83 23.14 25.09
CA PHE A 74 -8.07 22.57 24.61
C PHE A 74 -8.23 22.78 23.10
N ALA A 75 -7.74 21.82 22.32
CA ALA A 75 -7.68 21.91 20.86
C ALA A 75 -9.02 22.24 20.21
N MET A 76 -10.12 21.66 20.70
CA MET A 76 -11.47 21.88 20.15
C MET A 76 -11.94 23.34 20.30
N ALA A 77 -11.62 24.01 21.42
CA ALA A 77 -11.98 25.41 21.61
C ALA A 77 -11.24 26.33 20.62
N HIS A 78 -9.95 26.08 20.39
CA HIS A 78 -9.17 26.79 19.38
C HIS A 78 -9.69 26.53 17.96
N ALA A 79 -10.06 25.30 17.62
CA ALA A 79 -10.67 24.98 16.32
C ALA A 79 -12.01 25.69 16.13
N ASN A 80 -12.82 25.81 17.19
CA ASN A 80 -14.10 26.52 17.14
C ASN A 80 -13.92 28.04 17.04
N LEU A 81 -12.90 28.59 17.70
CA LEU A 81 -12.52 29.99 17.52
C LEU A 81 -12.07 30.27 16.08
N SER A 82 -11.35 29.32 15.46
CA SER A 82 -11.00 29.42 14.04
C SER A 82 -12.25 29.47 13.15
N ARG A 83 -13.21 28.57 13.38
CA ARG A 83 -14.50 28.57 12.64
C ARG A 83 -15.27 29.87 12.82
N LEU A 84 -15.27 30.43 14.03
CA LEU A 84 -15.89 31.72 14.30
C LEU A 84 -15.22 32.86 13.50
N HIS A 85 -13.90 32.95 13.53
CA HIS A 85 -13.15 33.94 12.75
C HIS A 85 -13.39 33.77 11.25
N SER A 86 -13.43 32.53 10.75
CA SER A 86 -13.74 32.23 9.35
C SER A 86 -15.15 32.70 8.95
N ALA A 87 -16.16 32.45 9.80
CA ALA A 87 -17.53 32.92 9.56
C ALA A 87 -17.65 34.46 9.55
N GLN A 88 -16.71 35.15 10.19
CA GLN A 88 -16.62 36.62 10.20
C GLN A 88 -15.74 37.18 9.06
N GLY A 89 -15.17 36.31 8.21
CA GLY A 89 -14.27 36.69 7.12
C GLY A 89 -12.84 37.03 7.54
N ASP A 90 -12.48 36.83 8.82
CA ASP A 90 -11.13 37.06 9.33
C ASP A 90 -10.27 35.78 9.19
N THR A 91 -9.81 35.53 7.97
CA THR A 91 -9.03 34.33 7.64
C THR A 91 -7.67 34.30 8.37
N ASP A 92 -7.08 35.46 8.71
CA ASP A 92 -5.80 35.49 9.42
C ASP A 92 -5.96 35.09 10.88
N ALA A 93 -6.98 35.62 11.56
CA ALA A 93 -7.31 35.19 12.92
C ALA A 93 -7.76 33.71 12.93
N ALA A 94 -8.48 33.26 11.90
CA ALA A 94 -8.85 31.85 11.76
C ALA A 94 -7.61 30.93 11.65
N LEU A 95 -6.62 31.31 10.84
CA LEU A 95 -5.35 30.59 10.71
C LEU A 95 -4.55 30.59 12.01
N ALA A 96 -4.51 31.72 12.74
CA ALA A 96 -3.85 31.78 14.04
C ALA A 96 -4.50 30.82 15.05
N SER A 97 -5.83 30.82 15.15
CA SER A 97 -6.57 29.92 16.05
C SER A 97 -6.41 28.44 15.67
N ILE A 98 -6.51 28.09 14.39
CA ILE A 98 -6.36 26.67 14.00
C ILE A 98 -4.94 26.15 14.21
N ASN A 99 -3.92 27.02 14.08
CA ASN A 99 -2.55 26.65 14.44
C ASN A 99 -2.42 26.34 15.93
N GLN A 100 -3.12 27.06 16.82
CA GLN A 100 -3.16 26.72 18.24
C GLN A 100 -3.87 25.38 18.50
N ALA A 101 -4.94 25.08 17.75
CA ALA A 101 -5.59 23.76 17.82
C ALA A 101 -4.61 22.63 17.45
N ILE A 102 -3.81 22.82 16.39
CA ILE A 102 -2.78 21.85 15.95
C ILE A 102 -1.63 21.76 16.97
N ILE A 103 -1.24 22.86 17.63
CA ILE A 103 -0.22 22.81 18.69
C ILE A 103 -0.74 22.00 19.90
N ALA A 104 -2.02 22.16 20.24
CA ALA A 104 -2.67 21.45 21.32
C ALA A 104 -2.88 19.96 21.02
N ASP A 105 -3.25 19.62 19.78
CA ASP A 105 -3.34 18.24 19.29
C ASP A 105 -2.76 18.16 17.86
N PRO A 106 -1.47 17.75 17.73
CA PRO A 106 -0.80 17.64 16.44
C PRO A 106 -1.42 16.61 15.49
N THR A 107 -2.20 15.66 16.01
CA THR A 107 -2.81 14.56 15.25
C THR A 107 -4.27 14.79 14.89
N ALA A 108 -4.86 15.92 15.32
CA ALA A 108 -6.22 16.30 14.98
C ALA A 108 -6.38 16.54 13.46
N TRP A 109 -6.72 15.50 12.70
CA TRP A 109 -6.86 15.58 11.24
C TRP A 109 -7.86 16.66 10.80
N GLY A 110 -8.95 16.86 11.55
CA GLY A 110 -9.94 17.91 11.27
C GLY A 110 -9.36 19.32 11.35
N ALA A 111 -8.40 19.57 12.25
CA ALA A 111 -7.74 20.87 12.35
C ALA A 111 -6.78 21.11 11.17
N HIS A 112 -6.07 20.07 10.72
CA HIS A 112 -5.25 20.15 9.50
C HIS A 112 -6.11 20.40 8.25
N MET A 113 -7.30 19.80 8.15
CA MET A 113 -8.24 20.06 7.04
C MET A 113 -8.72 21.50 7.03
N GLU A 114 -9.12 22.04 8.18
CA GLU A 114 -9.58 23.42 8.28
C GLU A 114 -8.46 24.40 7.93
N ARG A 115 -7.25 24.17 8.43
CA ARG A 115 -6.07 24.94 8.06
C ARG A 115 -5.81 24.90 6.55
N ALA A 116 -5.97 23.73 5.91
CA ALA A 116 -5.80 23.58 4.48
C ALA A 116 -6.79 24.45 3.70
N ARG A 117 -8.09 24.41 4.04
CA ARG A 117 -9.12 25.26 3.39
C ARG A 117 -8.85 26.75 3.56
N LEU A 118 -8.45 27.18 4.76
CA LEU A 118 -8.10 28.58 5.03
C LEU A 118 -6.90 29.01 4.18
N LEU A 119 -5.90 28.15 3.99
CA LEU A 119 -4.74 28.41 3.14
C LEU A 119 -5.11 28.46 1.65
N GLU A 120 -6.03 27.61 1.19
CA GLU A 120 -6.59 27.68 -0.18
C GLU A 120 -7.31 29.02 -0.40
N ALA A 121 -8.12 29.47 0.56
CA ALA A 121 -8.80 30.75 0.51
C ALA A 121 -7.84 31.96 0.47
N LYS A 122 -6.60 31.80 0.97
CA LYS A 122 -5.54 32.81 0.86
C LYS A 122 -4.61 32.60 -0.35
N SER A 123 -4.96 31.72 -1.29
CA SER A 123 -4.15 31.39 -2.46
C SER A 123 -2.73 30.91 -2.10
N ARG A 124 -2.60 30.10 -1.03
CA ARG A 124 -1.36 29.48 -0.56
C ARG A 124 -1.37 27.96 -0.80
N PRO A 125 -1.42 27.49 -2.06
CA PRO A 125 -1.70 26.08 -2.39
C PRO A 125 -0.63 25.11 -1.87
N ARG A 126 0.65 25.53 -1.82
CA ARG A 126 1.74 24.67 -1.34
C ARG A 126 1.60 24.32 0.15
N GLU A 127 1.23 25.31 0.95
CA GLU A 127 1.02 25.11 2.39
C GLU A 127 -0.31 24.41 2.68
N ALA A 128 -1.33 24.68 1.85
CA ALA A 128 -2.59 23.95 1.89
C ALA A 128 -2.37 22.45 1.62
N ALA A 129 -1.64 22.10 0.56
CA ALA A 129 -1.31 20.71 0.23
C ALA A 129 -0.54 20.01 1.36
N ALA A 130 0.41 20.70 2.00
CA ALA A 130 1.09 20.15 3.17
C ALA A 130 0.14 19.87 4.35
N SER A 131 -0.87 20.72 4.55
CA SER A 131 -1.90 20.54 5.59
C SER A 131 -2.89 19.43 5.21
N TRP A 132 -3.31 19.34 3.95
CA TRP A 132 -4.10 18.22 3.44
C TRP A 132 -3.38 16.88 3.60
N GLY A 133 -2.09 16.82 3.28
CA GLY A 133 -1.27 15.63 3.45
C GLY A 133 -1.23 15.15 4.91
N ARG A 134 -1.06 16.07 5.87
CA ARG A 134 -1.12 15.74 7.31
C ARG A 134 -2.51 15.29 7.74
N ALA A 135 -3.57 15.92 7.23
CA ALA A 135 -4.93 15.49 7.52
C ALA A 135 -5.17 14.05 7.05
N LEU A 136 -4.76 13.70 5.82
CA LEU A 136 -4.88 12.35 5.30
C LEU A 136 -4.03 11.34 6.10
N ALA A 137 -2.82 11.72 6.51
CA ALA A 137 -1.93 10.84 7.27
C ALA A 137 -2.46 10.49 8.67
N TYR A 138 -3.19 11.39 9.32
CA TYR A 138 -3.77 11.17 10.65
C TYR A 138 -5.24 10.73 10.63
N MET A 139 -5.86 10.65 9.45
CA MET A 139 -7.25 10.24 9.31
C MET A 139 -7.40 8.74 9.53
N PRO A 140 -8.31 8.28 10.42
CA PRO A 140 -8.64 6.86 10.54
C PRO A 140 -9.20 6.32 9.21
N GLU A 141 -8.89 5.07 8.89
CA GLU A 141 -9.33 4.44 7.64
C GLU A 141 -10.87 4.43 7.49
N SER A 142 -11.60 4.17 8.59
CA SER A 142 -13.07 4.24 8.60
C SER A 142 -13.62 5.62 8.23
N ALA A 143 -12.90 6.70 8.57
CA ALA A 143 -13.26 8.06 8.18
C ALA A 143 -12.87 8.32 6.72
N ALA A 144 -11.74 7.81 6.25
CA ALA A 144 -11.32 7.94 4.86
C ALA A 144 -12.26 7.23 3.87
N GLN A 145 -12.92 6.14 4.30
CA GLN A 145 -13.88 5.37 3.51
C GLN A 145 -15.35 5.82 3.70
N SER A 146 -15.61 6.76 4.61
CA SER A 146 -16.97 7.29 4.85
C SER A 146 -17.51 8.04 3.63
N ALA A 147 -18.74 7.71 3.21
CA ALA A 147 -19.43 8.39 2.12
C ALA A 147 -19.59 9.90 2.39
N GLN A 148 -19.78 10.32 3.65
CA GLN A 148 -19.91 11.73 4.04
C GLN A 148 -18.61 12.52 3.82
N LEU A 149 -17.45 11.88 3.95
CA LEU A 149 -16.13 12.52 3.81
C LEU A 149 -15.48 12.27 2.45
N GLN A 150 -16.06 11.42 1.61
CA GLN A 150 -15.48 11.02 0.32
C GLN A 150 -15.10 12.20 -0.57
N GLN A 151 -15.98 13.20 -0.71
CA GLN A 151 -15.69 14.40 -1.51
C GLN A 151 -14.53 15.21 -0.94
N LEU A 152 -14.47 15.33 0.38
CA LEU A 152 -13.41 16.06 1.07
C LEU A 152 -12.06 15.34 0.97
N VAL A 153 -12.05 14.02 1.13
CA VAL A 153 -10.87 13.17 0.94
C VAL A 153 -10.38 13.26 -0.51
N ALA A 154 -11.29 13.26 -1.49
CA ALA A 154 -10.95 13.44 -2.90
C ALA A 154 -10.31 14.82 -3.16
N GLN A 155 -10.87 15.89 -2.59
CA GLN A 155 -10.28 17.24 -2.65
C GLN A 155 -8.86 17.26 -2.05
N ALA A 156 -8.69 16.69 -0.86
CA ALA A 156 -7.39 16.63 -0.19
C ALA A 156 -6.35 15.87 -1.01
N ARG A 157 -6.71 14.69 -1.55
CA ARG A 157 -5.85 13.88 -2.42
C ARG A 157 -5.47 14.64 -3.69
N LYS A 158 -6.44 15.32 -4.31
CA LYS A 158 -6.20 16.16 -5.48
C LYS A 158 -5.22 17.30 -5.17
N ALA A 159 -5.43 18.04 -4.09
CA ALA A 159 -4.55 19.15 -3.72
C ALA A 159 -3.10 18.69 -3.43
N VAL A 160 -2.94 17.54 -2.77
CA VAL A 160 -1.63 16.91 -2.58
C VAL A 160 -1.01 16.54 -3.92
N SER A 161 -1.74 15.83 -4.78
CA SER A 161 -1.27 15.41 -6.11
C SER A 161 -0.91 16.60 -7.01
N ASP A 162 -1.71 17.66 -7.03
CA ASP A 162 -1.45 18.86 -7.82
C ASP A 162 -0.14 19.53 -7.37
N ASN A 163 0.07 19.66 -6.05
CA ASN A 163 1.31 20.23 -5.51
C ASN A 163 2.53 19.35 -5.80
N GLN A 164 2.40 18.03 -5.71
CA GLN A 164 3.43 17.07 -6.11
C GLN A 164 3.80 17.23 -7.59
N ASN A 165 2.80 17.43 -8.45
CA ASN A 165 3.01 17.68 -9.87
C ASN A 165 3.74 18.99 -10.13
N SER A 166 3.30 20.08 -9.52
CA SER A 166 3.98 21.37 -9.63
C SER A 166 5.41 21.33 -9.09
N LEU A 167 5.67 20.55 -8.04
CA LEU A 167 7.04 20.35 -7.53
C LEU A 167 7.89 19.61 -8.56
N ARG A 168 7.38 18.54 -9.20
CA ARG A 168 8.13 17.82 -10.24
C ARG A 168 8.48 18.72 -11.41
N GLU A 169 7.50 19.46 -11.94
CA GLU A 169 7.71 20.41 -13.04
C GLU A 169 8.77 21.45 -12.67
N PHE A 170 8.67 22.02 -11.47
CA PHE A 170 9.67 22.97 -10.95
C PHE A 170 11.08 22.35 -10.87
N LEU A 171 11.20 21.12 -10.38
CA LEU A 171 12.51 20.43 -10.31
C LEU A 171 13.06 20.14 -11.71
N GLN A 172 12.22 19.68 -12.64
CA GLN A 172 12.61 19.39 -14.02
C GLN A 172 13.10 20.64 -14.76
N ASP A 173 12.43 21.78 -14.61
CA ASP A 173 12.87 23.06 -15.18
C ASP A 173 14.27 23.46 -14.66
N ARG A 174 14.52 23.22 -13.37
CA ARG A 174 15.82 23.50 -12.71
C ARG A 174 16.93 22.53 -13.11
N MET A 175 16.65 21.48 -13.87
CA MET A 175 17.68 20.60 -14.45
C MET A 175 18.35 21.22 -15.69
N HIS A 176 17.92 22.40 -16.15
CA HIS A 176 18.53 23.16 -17.26
C HIS A 176 18.73 22.30 -18.54
N GLY A 177 17.73 21.49 -18.87
CA GLY A 177 17.73 20.66 -20.07
C GLY A 177 18.65 19.43 -20.03
N LEU A 178 19.30 19.12 -18.90
CA LEU A 178 20.11 17.89 -18.75
C LEU A 178 19.28 16.63 -19.00
N MET A 179 18.03 16.62 -18.55
CA MET A 179 17.07 15.53 -18.80
C MET A 179 16.75 15.33 -20.29
N GLY A 180 17.01 16.30 -21.17
CA GLY A 180 16.81 16.16 -22.61
C GLY A 180 18.00 15.60 -23.37
N LYS A 181 19.12 15.31 -22.67
CA LYS A 181 20.38 14.87 -23.30
C LYS A 181 20.64 13.36 -23.17
N GLY A 182 20.04 12.71 -22.19
CA GLY A 182 20.21 11.27 -21.95
C GLY A 182 19.19 10.44 -22.72
N SER A 183 19.56 9.20 -23.01
CA SER A 183 18.61 8.16 -23.44
C SER A 183 17.71 7.73 -22.27
N HIS A 184 16.57 7.10 -22.59
CA HIS A 184 15.65 6.61 -21.56
C HIS A 184 16.33 5.69 -20.51
N PRO A 185 17.18 4.72 -20.88
CA PRO A 185 17.87 3.87 -19.88
C PRO A 185 18.84 4.64 -18.97
N GLU A 186 19.46 5.72 -19.46
CA GLU A 186 20.39 6.52 -18.66
C GLU A 186 19.65 7.36 -17.60
N LEU A 187 18.43 7.79 -17.91
CA LEU A 187 17.67 8.71 -17.07
C LEU A 187 16.67 8.01 -16.15
N GLU A 188 16.25 6.79 -16.47
CA GLU A 188 15.19 6.05 -15.76
C GLU A 188 15.36 6.07 -14.23
N ARG A 189 16.58 5.76 -13.73
CA ARG A 189 16.85 5.76 -12.28
C ARG A 189 16.63 7.13 -11.64
N PHE A 190 16.99 8.20 -12.34
CA PHE A 190 16.81 9.56 -11.86
C PHE A 190 15.36 10.04 -12.01
N GLU A 191 14.66 9.64 -13.06
CA GLU A 191 13.22 9.89 -13.22
C GLU A 191 12.42 9.25 -12.08
N ASN A 192 12.75 7.99 -11.74
CA ASN A 192 12.21 7.30 -10.57
C ASN A 192 12.57 8.02 -9.26
N CYS A 193 13.80 8.52 -9.12
CA CYS A 193 14.20 9.35 -7.97
C CYS A 193 13.33 10.61 -7.84
N LEU A 194 13.08 11.31 -8.94
CA LEU A 194 12.20 12.47 -8.97
C LEU A 194 10.75 12.09 -8.61
N ASP A 195 10.25 10.95 -9.10
CA ASP A 195 8.90 10.49 -8.76
C ASP A 195 8.78 10.16 -7.26
N ILE A 196 9.83 9.63 -6.65
CA ILE A 196 9.87 9.33 -5.21
C ILE A 196 9.92 10.62 -4.38
N VAL A 197 10.83 11.54 -4.68
CA VAL A 197 10.94 12.83 -3.97
C VAL A 197 9.69 13.69 -4.12
N THR A 198 8.97 13.54 -5.23
CA THR A 198 7.70 14.22 -5.48
C THR A 198 6.49 13.41 -5.03
N GLY A 199 6.67 12.24 -4.42
CA GLY A 199 5.59 11.42 -3.86
C GLY A 199 4.61 10.84 -4.90
N ARG A 200 5.02 10.77 -6.17
CA ARG A 200 4.33 10.06 -7.25
C ARG A 200 4.64 8.55 -7.26
N ARG A 201 5.72 8.15 -6.59
CA ARG A 201 6.18 6.77 -6.50
C ARG A 201 6.69 6.48 -5.09
N GLU A 202 6.48 5.25 -4.62
CA GLU A 202 7.03 4.80 -3.34
C GLU A 202 8.48 4.32 -3.51
N PHE A 203 9.29 4.51 -2.46
CA PHE A 203 10.61 3.90 -2.39
C PHE A 203 10.46 2.44 -1.96
N VAL A 204 10.86 1.53 -2.84
CA VAL A 204 10.70 0.08 -2.64
C VAL A 204 11.97 -0.54 -2.07
N THR A 205 11.79 -1.56 -1.24
CA THR A 205 12.88 -2.36 -0.65
C THR A 205 12.52 -3.83 -0.72
N ALA A 206 13.53 -4.68 -0.89
CA ALA A 206 13.41 -6.13 -0.74
C ALA A 206 13.13 -6.48 0.73
N ARG A 207 12.17 -7.36 0.98
CA ARG A 207 11.76 -7.87 2.30
C ARG A 207 11.63 -9.40 2.25
N PRO A 208 12.75 -10.13 2.11
CA PRO A 208 12.76 -11.59 2.07
C PRO A 208 12.22 -12.18 3.38
N LEU A 209 11.40 -13.23 3.27
CA LEU A 209 10.78 -13.88 4.43
C LEU A 209 11.71 -14.83 5.19
N MET A 210 12.74 -15.38 4.54
CA MET A 210 13.59 -16.41 5.12
C MET A 210 15.08 -16.05 5.11
N LEU A 211 15.67 -15.86 3.92
CA LEU A 211 17.11 -15.65 3.76
C LEU A 211 17.40 -14.29 3.10
N PRO A 212 17.69 -13.24 3.89
CA PRO A 212 18.19 -11.99 3.34
C PRO A 212 19.65 -12.08 2.93
N TYR A 213 19.95 -11.68 1.69
CA TYR A 213 21.30 -11.50 1.19
C TYR A 213 21.61 -10.01 0.98
N PRO A 214 22.46 -9.40 1.82
CA PRO A 214 22.66 -7.96 1.82
C PRO A 214 23.41 -7.49 0.56
N ARG A 215 23.27 -6.20 0.25
CA ARG A 215 23.97 -5.50 -0.86
C ARG A 215 23.58 -5.97 -2.27
N LEU A 216 22.50 -6.72 -2.42
CA LEU A 216 21.79 -6.86 -3.69
C LEU A 216 20.80 -5.70 -3.87
N PRO A 217 20.66 -5.17 -5.10
CA PRO A 217 19.71 -4.09 -5.36
C PRO A 217 18.27 -4.63 -5.36
N ALA A 218 17.35 -3.88 -4.76
CA ALA A 218 15.93 -4.16 -4.86
C ALA A 218 15.39 -3.59 -6.18
N ILE A 219 15.36 -4.42 -7.22
CA ILE A 219 14.90 -4.05 -8.57
C ILE A 219 13.56 -4.75 -8.82
N PRO A 220 12.44 -4.01 -8.97
CA PRO A 220 11.14 -4.62 -9.23
C PRO A 220 11.10 -5.48 -10.49
N PHE A 221 11.58 -4.95 -11.62
CA PHE A 221 11.67 -5.70 -12.87
C PHE A 221 13.06 -5.54 -13.46
N PHE A 222 13.71 -6.67 -13.75
CA PHE A 222 15.03 -6.67 -14.37
C PHE A 222 14.90 -6.46 -15.88
N ASP A 223 15.85 -5.71 -16.46
CA ASP A 223 15.97 -5.59 -17.91
C ASP A 223 16.41 -6.93 -18.50
N THR A 224 15.45 -7.69 -19.02
CA THR A 224 15.65 -9.03 -19.57
C THR A 224 16.48 -9.03 -20.85
N SER A 225 16.67 -7.88 -21.51
CA SER A 225 17.57 -7.76 -22.67
C SER A 225 19.04 -7.94 -22.30
N THR A 226 19.38 -7.80 -21.02
CA THR A 226 20.73 -8.03 -20.49
C THR A 226 21.04 -9.50 -20.22
N PHE A 227 20.06 -10.39 -20.37
CA PHE A 227 20.21 -11.82 -20.09
C PHE A 227 20.39 -12.63 -21.38
N ASP A 228 21.59 -13.16 -21.60
CA ASP A 228 21.96 -13.91 -22.82
C ASP A 228 21.08 -15.14 -23.11
N TRP A 229 20.43 -15.70 -22.09
CA TRP A 229 19.56 -16.88 -22.21
C TRP A 229 18.11 -16.52 -22.62
N VAL A 230 17.68 -15.27 -22.45
CA VAL A 230 16.28 -14.84 -22.71
C VAL A 230 15.87 -15.07 -24.17
N PRO A 231 16.67 -14.69 -25.20
CA PRO A 231 16.27 -14.93 -26.59
C PRO A 231 15.99 -16.41 -26.89
N ALA A 232 16.74 -17.33 -26.28
CA ALA A 232 16.52 -18.77 -26.47
C ALA A 232 15.25 -19.27 -25.76
N MET A 233 14.92 -18.73 -24.58
CA MET A 233 13.67 -19.02 -23.88
C MET A 233 12.46 -18.49 -24.64
N GLU A 234 12.51 -17.24 -25.11
CA GLU A 234 11.44 -16.64 -25.91
C GLU A 234 11.24 -17.37 -27.25
N ALA A 235 12.32 -17.83 -27.89
CA ALA A 235 12.23 -18.63 -29.12
C ALA A 235 11.56 -20.00 -28.89
N ALA A 236 11.59 -20.55 -27.68
CA ALA A 236 10.93 -21.79 -27.32
C ALA A 236 9.43 -21.62 -27.03
N PHE A 237 8.91 -20.39 -26.99
CA PHE A 237 7.52 -20.08 -26.64
C PHE A 237 6.48 -20.92 -27.42
N PRO A 238 6.54 -21.09 -28.76
CA PRO A 238 5.52 -21.84 -29.49
C PRO A 238 5.47 -23.33 -29.06
N ASP A 239 6.63 -23.92 -28.79
CA ASP A 239 6.72 -25.31 -28.35
C ASP A 239 6.18 -25.48 -26.93
N ILE A 240 6.54 -24.55 -26.01
CA ILE A 240 6.07 -24.54 -24.62
C ILE A 240 4.54 -24.35 -24.57
N LEU A 241 4.01 -23.44 -25.40
CA LEU A 241 2.57 -23.21 -25.49
C LEU A 241 1.83 -24.46 -25.98
N SER A 242 2.36 -25.17 -26.99
CA SER A 242 1.75 -26.40 -27.50
C SER A 242 1.74 -27.53 -26.47
N GLU A 243 2.81 -27.66 -25.67
CA GLU A 243 2.85 -28.60 -24.54
C GLU A 243 1.80 -28.23 -23.49
N LEU A 244 1.69 -26.96 -23.11
CA LEU A 244 0.65 -26.48 -22.20
C LEU A 244 -0.77 -26.75 -22.72
N GLU A 245 -1.06 -26.47 -23.99
CA GLU A 245 -2.38 -26.72 -24.59
C GLU A 245 -2.79 -28.19 -24.48
N SER A 246 -1.82 -29.10 -24.64
CA SER A 246 -2.03 -30.54 -24.45
C SER A 246 -2.28 -30.90 -22.99
N LEU A 247 -1.62 -30.23 -22.04
CA LEU A 247 -1.84 -30.39 -20.60
C LEU A 247 -3.20 -29.86 -20.15
N LEU A 248 -3.69 -28.76 -20.72
CA LEU A 248 -5.00 -28.19 -20.37
C LEU A 248 -6.18 -29.13 -20.71
N GLN A 249 -5.97 -30.12 -21.58
CA GLN A 249 -6.94 -31.20 -21.82
C GLN A 249 -6.98 -32.27 -20.70
N ARG A 250 -6.08 -32.17 -19.71
CA ARG A 250 -5.96 -33.06 -18.55
C ARG A 250 -5.97 -32.24 -17.25
N PRO A 251 -7.14 -31.68 -16.87
CA PRO A 251 -7.25 -30.78 -15.72
C PRO A 251 -6.90 -31.43 -14.37
N ASP A 252 -6.93 -32.76 -14.29
CA ASP A 252 -6.53 -33.56 -13.12
C ASP A 252 -5.05 -33.42 -12.77
N LEU A 253 -4.21 -32.94 -13.70
CA LEU A 253 -2.79 -32.68 -13.45
C LEU A 253 -2.53 -31.39 -12.67
N PHE A 254 -3.51 -30.47 -12.62
CA PHE A 254 -3.39 -29.22 -11.88
C PHE A 254 -3.82 -29.42 -10.43
N VAL A 255 -3.01 -28.90 -9.50
CA VAL A 255 -3.31 -28.89 -8.07
C VAL A 255 -3.47 -27.45 -7.59
N PRO A 256 -4.24 -27.19 -6.51
CA PRO A 256 -4.21 -25.90 -5.84
C PRO A 256 -2.77 -25.46 -5.53
N TYR A 257 -2.41 -24.23 -5.84
CA TYR A 257 -1.09 -23.71 -5.52
C TYR A 257 -0.95 -23.51 -4.00
N VAL A 258 -1.93 -22.81 -3.39
CA VAL A 258 -1.98 -22.62 -1.94
C VAL A 258 -2.57 -23.87 -1.29
N GLN A 259 -1.77 -24.50 -0.42
CA GLN A 259 -2.15 -25.69 0.34
C GLN A 259 -1.66 -25.56 1.77
N THR A 260 -2.24 -24.63 2.54
CA THR A 260 -1.81 -24.31 3.91
C THR A 260 -1.83 -25.54 4.81
N GLN A 261 -0.77 -25.83 5.56
CA GLN A 261 -0.73 -27.01 6.43
C GLN A 261 -1.89 -27.04 7.44
N ALA A 262 -2.43 -28.22 7.71
CA ALA A 262 -3.49 -28.40 8.70
C ALA A 262 -3.04 -27.86 10.08
N GLY A 263 -3.81 -26.94 10.66
CA GLY A 263 -3.49 -26.28 11.93
C GLY A 263 -2.79 -24.93 11.80
N SER A 264 -2.36 -24.54 10.58
CA SER A 264 -1.80 -23.23 10.30
C SER A 264 -2.88 -22.23 9.86
N PRO A 265 -2.75 -20.93 10.18
CA PRO A 265 -3.66 -19.91 9.67
C PRO A 265 -3.47 -19.74 8.16
N THR A 266 -4.57 -19.70 7.40
CA THR A 266 -4.59 -19.40 5.95
C THR A 266 -4.16 -17.96 5.65
N GLY A 267 -4.41 -17.06 6.60
CA GLY A 267 -3.99 -15.67 6.54
C GLY A 267 -4.57 -14.94 5.33
N GLN A 268 -3.73 -14.17 4.65
CA GLN A 268 -4.14 -13.41 3.46
C GLN A 268 -4.58 -14.28 2.28
N PHE A 269 -4.22 -15.56 2.24
CA PHE A 269 -4.54 -16.47 1.13
C PHE A 269 -5.78 -17.33 1.38
N ASP A 270 -6.60 -17.02 2.38
CA ASP A 270 -7.80 -17.80 2.75
C ASP A 270 -8.74 -18.08 1.56
N ALA A 271 -8.97 -17.08 0.71
CA ALA A 271 -9.80 -17.22 -0.48
C ALA A 271 -9.22 -18.12 -1.58
N LEU A 272 -7.93 -18.49 -1.49
CA LEU A 272 -7.21 -19.30 -2.48
C LEU A 272 -6.75 -20.66 -1.91
N ASP A 273 -6.93 -20.91 -0.61
CA ASP A 273 -6.46 -22.15 0.02
C ASP A 273 -7.24 -23.35 -0.52
N ARG A 274 -6.51 -24.34 -1.04
CA ARG A 274 -7.04 -25.61 -1.55
C ARG A 274 -8.11 -25.50 -2.64
N ASN A 275 -8.10 -24.42 -3.42
CA ASN A 275 -8.95 -24.30 -4.61
C ASN A 275 -8.11 -24.13 -5.89
N LEU A 276 -8.76 -24.35 -7.05
CA LEU A 276 -8.12 -24.25 -8.36
C LEU A 276 -8.27 -22.87 -9.01
N ASP A 277 -8.72 -21.86 -8.27
CA ASP A 277 -8.75 -20.48 -8.75
C ASP A 277 -7.31 -20.00 -9.00
N TRP A 278 -6.38 -20.47 -8.17
CA TRP A 278 -4.95 -20.47 -8.43
C TRP A 278 -4.40 -21.90 -8.49
N GLY A 279 -4.37 -22.47 -9.70
CA GLY A 279 -3.86 -23.81 -9.98
C GLY A 279 -2.39 -23.82 -10.41
N ALA A 280 -1.70 -24.91 -10.12
CA ALA A 280 -0.33 -25.15 -10.51
C ALA A 280 -0.13 -26.58 -11.04
N LEU A 281 0.65 -26.72 -12.12
CA LEU A 281 1.17 -27.99 -12.61
C LEU A 281 2.70 -27.96 -12.52
N PHE A 282 3.23 -28.62 -11.49
CA PHE A 282 4.66 -28.64 -11.21
C PHE A 282 5.42 -29.60 -12.12
N LEU A 283 6.49 -29.11 -12.75
CA LEU A 283 7.52 -29.90 -13.42
C LEU A 283 8.66 -30.21 -12.45
N TRP A 284 9.00 -29.22 -11.62
CA TRP A 284 9.94 -29.32 -10.50
C TRP A 284 9.33 -28.69 -9.26
N LYS A 285 9.45 -29.36 -8.12
CA LYS A 285 8.99 -28.86 -6.81
C LYS A 285 9.98 -29.27 -5.74
N ASN A 286 10.39 -28.32 -4.89
CA ASN A 286 11.35 -28.56 -3.81
C ASN A 286 12.64 -29.25 -4.31
N GLY A 287 13.17 -28.80 -5.45
CA GLY A 287 14.38 -29.37 -6.06
C GLY A 287 14.24 -30.78 -6.64
N ALA A 288 13.04 -31.38 -6.59
CA ALA A 288 12.75 -32.68 -7.18
C ALA A 288 11.98 -32.52 -8.50
N ARG A 289 12.41 -33.23 -9.54
CA ARG A 289 11.69 -33.37 -10.80
C ARG A 289 10.47 -34.27 -10.62
N ILE A 290 9.34 -33.88 -11.18
CA ILE A 290 8.11 -34.68 -11.21
C ILE A 290 8.03 -35.34 -12.58
N ASP A 291 8.61 -36.54 -12.70
CA ASP A 291 8.78 -37.21 -14.00
C ASP A 291 7.46 -37.36 -14.77
N SER A 292 6.36 -37.70 -14.08
CA SER A 292 5.03 -37.86 -14.71
C SER A 292 4.54 -36.60 -15.42
N ASN A 293 4.98 -35.42 -14.98
CA ASN A 293 4.61 -34.13 -15.55
C ASN A 293 5.68 -33.64 -16.52
N ALA A 294 6.95 -33.67 -16.10
CA ALA A 294 8.08 -33.15 -16.87
C ALA A 294 8.35 -33.95 -18.15
N ASP A 295 8.08 -35.26 -18.17
CA ASP A 295 8.22 -36.08 -19.39
C ASP A 295 7.16 -35.74 -20.45
N LEU A 296 6.07 -35.08 -20.07
CA LEU A 296 5.07 -34.55 -20.99
C LEU A 296 5.48 -33.19 -21.58
N CYS A 297 6.53 -32.57 -21.07
CA CYS A 297 7.00 -31.24 -21.46
C CYS A 297 8.50 -31.20 -21.83
N PRO A 298 8.98 -32.08 -22.73
CA PRO A 298 10.40 -32.17 -23.05
C PRO A 298 11.00 -30.89 -23.65
N ARG A 299 10.22 -30.07 -24.37
CA ARG A 299 10.67 -28.79 -24.93
C ARG A 299 10.78 -27.74 -23.85
N THR A 300 9.82 -27.70 -22.92
CA THR A 300 9.87 -26.83 -21.74
C THR A 300 11.10 -27.14 -20.87
N GLU A 301 11.35 -28.41 -20.55
CA GLU A 301 12.55 -28.85 -19.82
C GLU A 301 13.85 -28.44 -20.54
N ALA A 302 13.89 -28.64 -21.86
CA ALA A 302 15.05 -28.26 -22.66
C ALA A 302 15.29 -26.75 -22.69
N ALA A 303 14.24 -25.92 -22.61
CA ALA A 303 14.36 -24.46 -22.53
C ALA A 303 14.84 -24.01 -21.15
N ILE A 304 14.25 -24.52 -20.08
CA ILE A 304 14.64 -24.18 -18.68
C ILE A 304 16.09 -24.60 -18.42
N SER A 305 16.54 -25.74 -18.96
CA SER A 305 17.90 -26.24 -18.73
C SER A 305 19.02 -25.31 -19.22
N ARG A 306 18.71 -24.36 -20.11
CA ARG A 306 19.65 -23.36 -20.65
C ARG A 306 19.75 -22.09 -19.81
N THR A 307 18.93 -21.96 -18.78
CA THR A 307 18.91 -20.79 -17.89
C THR A 307 19.92 -20.98 -16.75
N PRO A 308 20.34 -19.90 -16.06
CA PRO A 308 21.18 -20.00 -14.87
C PRO A 308 20.35 -20.46 -13.66
N GLN A 309 19.90 -21.71 -13.73
CA GLN A 309 18.97 -22.32 -12.78
C GLN A 309 19.43 -22.17 -11.34
N ASN A 310 18.49 -21.78 -10.47
CA ASN A 310 18.66 -21.84 -9.03
C ASN A 310 18.62 -23.29 -8.56
N ILE A 311 19.76 -23.86 -8.19
CA ILE A 311 19.89 -25.27 -7.78
C ILE A 311 20.29 -25.32 -6.31
N ILE A 312 19.36 -25.79 -5.47
CA ILE A 312 19.54 -25.94 -4.04
C ILE A 312 18.94 -27.29 -3.63
N PRO A 313 19.73 -28.24 -3.11
CA PRO A 313 19.24 -29.56 -2.74
C PRO A 313 17.94 -29.51 -1.91
N ASN A 314 16.98 -30.36 -2.27
CA ASN A 314 15.66 -30.46 -1.61
C ASN A 314 14.82 -29.17 -1.56
N ARG A 315 15.18 -28.16 -2.37
CA ARG A 315 14.48 -26.87 -2.35
C ARG A 315 14.26 -26.22 -3.70
N ALA A 316 15.30 -26.15 -4.53
CA ALA A 316 15.26 -25.55 -5.85
C ALA A 316 16.00 -26.46 -6.85
N PRO A 317 15.60 -26.51 -8.14
CA PRO A 317 14.69 -25.58 -8.79
C PRO A 317 13.22 -25.82 -8.44
N VAL A 318 12.42 -24.79 -8.68
CA VAL A 318 10.96 -24.86 -8.78
C VAL A 318 10.61 -24.40 -10.19
N ALA A 319 9.76 -25.17 -10.88
CA ALA A 319 9.30 -24.85 -12.22
C ALA A 319 7.89 -25.41 -12.43
N PHE A 320 6.94 -24.59 -12.86
CA PHE A 320 5.54 -24.98 -12.97
C PHE A 320 4.74 -24.08 -13.90
N PHE A 321 3.67 -24.62 -14.49
CA PHE A 321 2.64 -23.80 -15.13
C PHE A 321 1.67 -23.29 -14.07
N SER A 322 1.52 -21.96 -13.99
CA SER A 322 0.66 -21.25 -13.05
C SER A 322 -0.60 -20.75 -13.75
N ALA A 323 -1.72 -21.41 -13.48
CA ALA A 323 -3.03 -21.14 -14.06
C ALA A 323 -3.89 -20.33 -13.08
N LEU A 324 -4.36 -19.17 -13.51
CA LEU A 324 -5.15 -18.24 -12.71
C LEU A 324 -6.52 -18.04 -13.36
N GLN A 325 -7.59 -18.40 -12.65
CA GLN A 325 -8.97 -18.36 -13.16
C GLN A 325 -9.50 -16.92 -13.29
N PRO A 326 -10.53 -16.70 -14.14
CA PRO A 326 -11.25 -15.42 -14.22
C PRO A 326 -11.67 -14.86 -12.87
N GLY A 327 -11.53 -13.55 -12.67
CA GLY A 327 -11.92 -12.86 -11.44
C GLY A 327 -11.00 -13.08 -10.23
N THR A 328 -9.85 -13.73 -10.40
CA THR A 328 -8.95 -14.10 -9.29
C THR A 328 -7.89 -13.03 -9.03
N HIS A 329 -7.66 -12.72 -7.75
CA HIS A 329 -6.59 -11.82 -7.27
C HIS A 329 -5.72 -12.54 -6.24
N ILE A 330 -4.42 -12.60 -6.51
CA ILE A 330 -3.40 -13.05 -5.56
C ILE A 330 -2.98 -11.82 -4.74
N PRO A 331 -3.19 -11.81 -3.42
CA PRO A 331 -2.95 -10.65 -2.58
C PRO A 331 -1.45 -10.28 -2.48
N PRO A 332 -1.12 -9.04 -2.06
CA PRO A 332 0.27 -8.60 -1.86
C PRO A 332 1.05 -9.50 -0.91
N HIS A 333 2.18 -10.06 -1.36
CA HIS A 333 3.06 -10.94 -0.59
C HIS A 333 4.54 -10.76 -0.97
N ASN A 334 5.42 -11.49 -0.29
CA ASN A 334 6.87 -11.43 -0.48
C ASN A 334 7.44 -12.85 -0.58
N GLY A 335 8.48 -13.03 -1.38
CA GLY A 335 9.26 -14.26 -1.52
C GLY A 335 10.23 -14.49 -0.37
N ALA A 336 10.81 -15.69 -0.31
CA ALA A 336 11.67 -16.10 0.80
C ALA A 336 13.10 -15.55 0.74
N THR A 337 13.67 -15.36 -0.44
CA THR A 337 15.07 -14.91 -0.58
C THR A 337 15.32 -14.06 -1.81
N ASN A 338 16.18 -13.05 -1.67
CA ASN A 338 16.58 -12.18 -2.78
C ASN A 338 17.81 -12.73 -3.53
N THR A 339 18.22 -13.97 -3.25
CA THR A 339 19.32 -14.65 -3.97
C THR A 339 18.89 -15.25 -5.30
N ARG A 340 17.60 -15.22 -5.63
CA ARG A 340 17.04 -15.63 -6.92
C ARG A 340 16.15 -14.54 -7.50
N LEU A 341 15.87 -14.67 -8.79
CA LEU A 341 14.80 -13.95 -9.46
C LEU A 341 13.70 -14.94 -9.82
N THR A 342 12.45 -14.51 -9.67
CA THR A 342 11.30 -15.22 -10.22
C THR A 342 11.15 -14.84 -11.68
N VAL A 343 11.06 -15.84 -12.57
CA VAL A 343 10.91 -15.63 -14.01
C VAL A 343 9.56 -16.15 -14.48
N HIS A 344 8.82 -15.30 -15.19
CA HIS A 344 7.60 -15.68 -15.88
C HIS A 344 7.83 -15.68 -17.39
N LEU A 345 7.45 -16.76 -18.07
CA LEU A 345 7.17 -16.77 -19.50
C LEU A 345 5.65 -16.81 -19.68
N PRO A 346 5.00 -15.70 -20.09
CA PRO A 346 3.56 -15.66 -20.24
C PRO A 346 3.10 -16.48 -21.46
N LEU A 347 2.12 -17.36 -21.28
CA LEU A 347 1.66 -18.29 -22.31
C LEU A 347 0.28 -17.91 -22.83
N ILE A 348 -0.69 -17.80 -21.92
CA ILE A 348 -2.06 -17.37 -22.21
C ILE A 348 -2.32 -16.13 -21.37
N VAL A 349 -2.45 -14.97 -22.01
CA VAL A 349 -2.65 -13.67 -21.33
C VAL A 349 -3.87 -12.97 -21.90
N PRO A 350 -5.04 -13.13 -21.27
CA PRO A 350 -6.21 -12.30 -21.57
C PRO A 350 -5.99 -10.81 -21.22
N PRO A 351 -6.85 -9.90 -21.71
CA PRO A 351 -6.90 -8.52 -21.24
C PRO A 351 -7.09 -8.43 -19.72
N ASP A 352 -6.73 -7.31 -19.10
CA ASP A 352 -6.96 -7.05 -17.67
C ASP A 352 -6.33 -8.09 -16.71
N CYS A 353 -5.20 -8.65 -17.14
CA CYS A 353 -4.30 -9.45 -16.32
C CYS A 353 -3.02 -8.65 -16.04
N GLY A 354 -2.47 -8.79 -14.84
CA GLY A 354 -1.24 -8.06 -14.49
C GLY A 354 -0.51 -8.61 -13.27
N LEU A 355 0.72 -8.12 -13.11
CA LEU A 355 1.60 -8.34 -11.97
C LEU A 355 2.09 -6.98 -11.51
N ARG A 356 1.96 -6.70 -10.22
CA ARG A 356 2.54 -5.51 -9.60
C ARG A 356 3.68 -5.94 -8.68
N VAL A 357 4.84 -5.33 -8.82
CA VAL A 357 6.00 -5.52 -7.94
C VAL A 357 6.40 -4.14 -7.40
N GLY A 358 6.23 -3.95 -6.09
CA GLY A 358 6.33 -2.64 -5.46
C GLY A 358 5.34 -1.65 -6.06
N GLY A 359 5.84 -0.55 -6.62
CA GLY A 359 5.02 0.48 -7.28
C GLY A 359 4.82 0.28 -8.78
N GLU A 360 5.41 -0.76 -9.38
CA GLU A 360 5.40 -0.96 -10.84
C GLU A 360 4.42 -2.04 -11.23
N THR A 361 3.55 -1.76 -12.21
CA THR A 361 2.63 -2.74 -12.79
C THR A 361 3.10 -3.16 -14.16
N HIS A 362 3.27 -4.46 -14.35
CA HIS A 362 3.61 -5.07 -15.62
C HIS A 362 2.40 -5.79 -16.20
N VAL A 363 2.02 -5.42 -17.43
CA VAL A 363 1.03 -6.16 -18.22
C VAL A 363 1.81 -7.14 -19.09
N TRP A 364 1.62 -8.43 -18.84
CA TRP A 364 2.33 -9.47 -19.58
C TRP A 364 2.07 -9.42 -21.08
N GLN A 365 3.09 -9.79 -21.85
CA GLN A 365 2.96 -10.05 -23.28
C GLN A 365 3.26 -11.54 -23.53
N PRO A 366 2.40 -12.27 -24.25
CA PRO A 366 2.67 -13.67 -24.59
C PRO A 366 4.05 -13.85 -25.22
N GLY A 367 4.82 -14.79 -24.69
CA GLY A 367 6.16 -15.13 -25.19
C GLY A 367 7.27 -14.16 -24.81
N LYS A 368 6.99 -13.12 -24.01
CA LYS A 368 8.00 -12.18 -23.52
C LYS A 368 8.35 -12.41 -22.07
N VAL A 369 9.62 -12.71 -21.81
CA VAL A 369 10.09 -13.06 -20.48
C VAL A 369 10.00 -11.85 -19.56
N VAL A 370 9.53 -12.10 -18.33
CA VAL A 370 9.54 -11.14 -17.22
C VAL A 370 10.37 -11.74 -16.09
N ALA A 371 11.34 -11.00 -15.56
CA ALA A 371 12.13 -11.40 -14.40
C ALA A 371 12.01 -10.32 -13.32
N PHE A 372 11.71 -10.72 -12.09
CA PHE A 372 11.49 -9.81 -10.97
C PHE A 372 12.03 -10.36 -9.66
N ASP A 373 12.30 -9.45 -8.72
CA ASP A 373 12.60 -9.78 -7.32
C ASP A 373 11.28 -9.94 -6.55
N ASP A 374 10.87 -11.18 -6.32
CA ASP A 374 9.64 -11.51 -5.59
C ASP A 374 9.74 -11.18 -4.09
N THR A 375 10.92 -10.87 -3.57
CA THR A 375 11.04 -10.38 -2.19
C THR A 375 10.61 -8.94 -2.03
N ILE A 376 10.42 -8.21 -3.12
CA ILE A 376 9.68 -6.94 -3.11
C ILE A 376 8.19 -7.29 -3.09
N THR A 377 7.40 -6.57 -2.29
CA THR A 377 5.97 -6.86 -2.14
C THR A 377 5.29 -6.85 -3.51
N HIS A 378 4.66 -7.96 -3.86
CA HIS A 378 4.07 -8.16 -5.18
C HIS A 378 2.72 -8.85 -5.11
N GLU A 379 1.91 -8.66 -6.15
CA GLU A 379 0.58 -9.24 -6.32
C GLU A 379 0.30 -9.48 -7.80
N ALA A 380 -0.64 -10.36 -8.11
CA ALA A 380 -1.03 -10.65 -9.48
C ALA A 380 -2.53 -10.88 -9.60
N TRP A 381 -3.11 -10.57 -10.75
CA TRP A 381 -4.54 -10.70 -10.98
C TRP A 381 -4.88 -11.20 -12.39
N ASN A 382 -6.08 -11.77 -12.47
CA ASN A 382 -6.81 -12.03 -13.70
C ASN A 382 -8.24 -11.51 -13.52
N TYR A 383 -8.49 -10.26 -13.93
CA TYR A 383 -9.83 -9.67 -13.92
C TYR A 383 -10.59 -9.86 -15.23
N SER A 384 -10.05 -10.70 -16.11
CA SER A 384 -10.66 -11.06 -17.37
C SER A 384 -11.75 -12.13 -17.19
N ASP A 385 -12.37 -12.52 -18.31
CA ASP A 385 -13.32 -13.62 -18.45
C ASP A 385 -12.69 -14.94 -18.92
N ARG A 386 -11.37 -15.01 -19.07
CA ARG A 386 -10.64 -16.17 -19.60
C ARG A 386 -9.48 -16.59 -18.69
N LEU A 387 -9.06 -17.85 -18.83
CA LEU A 387 -7.92 -18.40 -18.10
C LEU A 387 -6.62 -17.67 -18.46
N ARG A 388 -5.80 -17.36 -17.44
CA ARG A 388 -4.43 -16.85 -17.62
C ARG A 388 -3.43 -17.91 -17.20
N VAL A 389 -2.48 -18.25 -18.08
CA VAL A 389 -1.41 -19.21 -17.76
C VAL A 389 -0.04 -18.62 -18.07
N VAL A 390 0.88 -18.76 -17.11
CA VAL A 390 2.30 -18.41 -17.28
C VAL A 390 3.14 -19.61 -16.82
N LEU A 391 4.29 -19.82 -17.46
CA LEU A 391 5.33 -20.70 -16.91
C LEU A 391 6.15 -19.91 -15.91
N ILE A 392 6.29 -20.42 -14.69
CA ILE A 392 7.10 -19.84 -13.60
C ILE A 392 8.30 -20.75 -13.36
N PHE A 393 9.49 -20.16 -13.26
CA PHE A 393 10.72 -20.83 -12.83
C PHE A 393 11.71 -19.83 -12.22
N ASP A 394 12.74 -20.35 -11.56
CA ASP A 394 13.71 -19.53 -10.84
C ASP A 394 15.11 -19.57 -11.42
N VAL A 395 15.78 -18.42 -11.39
CA VAL A 395 17.20 -18.28 -11.74
C VAL A 395 17.98 -17.64 -10.61
N TRP A 396 19.28 -17.94 -10.52
CA TRP A 396 20.15 -17.24 -9.58
C TRP A 396 20.13 -15.73 -9.84
N HIS A 397 20.15 -14.93 -8.78
CA HIS A 397 20.30 -13.49 -8.90
C HIS A 397 21.62 -13.17 -9.66
N PRO A 398 21.58 -12.33 -10.72
CA PRO A 398 22.69 -12.20 -11.67
C PRO A 398 23.97 -11.64 -11.04
N MET A 399 23.85 -10.90 -9.94
CA MET A 399 24.99 -10.34 -9.20
C MET A 399 25.67 -11.34 -8.24
N LEU A 400 25.13 -12.55 -8.05
CA LEU A 400 25.80 -13.56 -7.24
C LEU A 400 26.92 -14.23 -8.02
N THR A 401 28.12 -14.22 -7.43
CA THR A 401 29.27 -14.98 -7.91
C THR A 401 29.04 -16.49 -7.75
N PRO A 402 29.79 -17.35 -8.48
CA PRO A 402 29.68 -18.80 -8.31
C PRO A 402 29.91 -19.27 -6.87
N LEU A 403 30.83 -18.64 -6.13
CA LEU A 403 31.07 -18.96 -4.72
C LEU A 403 29.87 -18.60 -3.85
N GLU A 404 29.29 -17.41 -4.03
CA GLU A 404 28.12 -17.00 -3.25
C GLU A 404 26.92 -17.91 -3.50
N ARG A 405 26.69 -18.36 -4.73
CA ARG A 405 25.64 -19.36 -5.05
C ARG A 405 25.85 -20.66 -4.28
N GLN A 406 27.09 -21.15 -4.22
CA GLN A 406 27.44 -22.35 -3.43
C GLN A 406 27.20 -22.11 -1.93
N LEU A 407 27.62 -20.96 -1.39
CA LEU A 407 27.43 -20.63 0.02
C LEU A 407 25.95 -20.51 0.38
N VAL A 408 25.13 -19.91 -0.49
CA VAL A 408 23.67 -19.84 -0.33
C VAL A 408 23.08 -21.24 -0.33
N ALA A 409 23.42 -22.08 -1.31
CA ALA A 409 22.91 -23.45 -1.39
C ALA A 409 23.25 -24.27 -0.14
N HIS A 410 24.51 -24.25 0.31
CA HIS A 410 24.93 -24.95 1.53
C HIS A 410 24.26 -24.40 2.79
N THR A 411 24.04 -23.07 2.86
CA THR A 411 23.37 -22.45 4.00
C THR A 411 21.93 -22.93 4.10
N VAL A 412 21.18 -22.90 2.98
CA VAL A 412 19.81 -23.39 2.94
C VAL A 412 19.74 -24.87 3.30
N GLU A 413 20.58 -25.71 2.69
CA GLU A 413 20.65 -27.14 2.98
C GLU A 413 20.94 -27.40 4.47
N SER A 414 21.85 -26.62 5.06
CA SER A 414 22.18 -26.73 6.49
C SER A 414 21.03 -26.33 7.39
N ILE A 415 20.28 -25.28 7.02
CA ILE A 415 19.08 -24.85 7.75
C ILE A 415 18.02 -25.96 7.68
N MET A 416 17.80 -26.57 6.51
CA MET A 416 16.87 -27.70 6.35
C MET A 416 17.30 -28.89 7.20
N THR A 417 18.57 -29.27 7.16
CA THR A 417 19.11 -30.36 7.99
C THR A 417 18.90 -30.08 9.49
N PHE A 418 19.03 -28.83 9.92
CA PHE A 418 18.87 -28.44 11.31
C PHE A 418 17.41 -28.51 11.80
N TYR A 419 16.45 -28.04 11.00
CA TYR A 419 15.03 -28.04 11.36
C TYR A 419 14.26 -29.29 10.92
N GLY A 420 14.88 -30.14 10.09
CA GLY A 420 14.30 -31.30 9.44
C GLY A 420 13.82 -31.02 8.02
N ASP A 421 13.91 -32.02 7.14
CA ASP A 421 13.63 -31.91 5.70
C ASP A 421 12.19 -31.47 5.35
N ASN A 422 11.27 -31.56 6.30
CA ASN A 422 9.86 -31.15 6.15
C ASN A 422 9.56 -29.80 6.82
N ALA A 423 10.57 -29.06 7.28
CA ALA A 423 10.36 -27.77 7.91
C ALA A 423 9.77 -26.75 6.92
N ASP A 424 8.62 -26.18 7.26
CA ASP A 424 7.99 -25.12 6.48
C ASP A 424 8.74 -23.80 6.71
N LEU A 425 9.76 -23.56 5.88
CA LEU A 425 10.51 -22.30 5.87
C LEU A 425 10.05 -21.35 4.75
N GLY A 426 8.86 -21.59 4.18
CA GLY A 426 8.35 -20.88 3.00
C GLY A 426 9.03 -21.31 1.71
N GLU A 427 8.36 -21.14 0.55
CA GLU A 427 8.93 -21.44 -0.79
C GLU A 427 10.15 -20.58 -1.08
N LEU A 428 11.28 -21.24 -1.37
CA LEU A 428 12.58 -20.60 -1.45
C LEU A 428 12.85 -20.00 -2.81
#